data_AF-A0A162GXU5-F1
#
_entry.id   AF-A0A162GXU5-F1
#
_cell.length_a   1.000
_cell.length_b   1.000
_cell.length_c   1.000
_cell.angle_alpha   90.00
_cell.angle_beta   90.00
_cell.angle_gamma   90.00
#
_symmetry.space_group_name_H-M   'P 1'
#
loop_
_entity.id
_entity.type
_entity.pdbx_description
1 polymer ?
#
loop_
_entity_poly.entity_id
_entity_poly.type
_entity_poly.pdbx_seq_one_letter_code
_entity_poly.pdbx_strand_id
1 'polypeptide(L)'
;MYSLVLKISLSFLTLSSVAVANEAPAAEHGEAPKEGAKAEAPPKEIKSSEDSYAVVQARVQALEAKVRSAETEIQKLITEKQQTKDSARVAEIINQMKTLHKDLNTNVKEYDQQRALLKYRYPEKGQTEKREYERIEVKSIEEMETQLSLGNSVKKTLQKVRIQYEKPNKNEMGHTVAEEKKKSPESAPSIVDPVILKK
;
A
#
# COMPACT_ATOMS: atom_id res chain seq x y z
N MET A 1 18.64 -36.59 -37.30
CA MET A 1 17.25 -37.03 -37.55
C MET A 1 16.35 -36.25 -36.58
N TYR A 2 15.42 -35.45 -37.12
CA TYR A 2 14.31 -34.67 -36.49
C TYR A 2 14.72 -33.66 -35.38
N SER A 3 14.76 -32.33 -35.52
CA SER A 3 13.90 -31.31 -36.16
C SER A 3 12.42 -31.34 -35.74
N LEU A 4 12.06 -30.48 -34.78
CA LEU A 4 10.69 -30.05 -34.48
C LEU A 4 10.78 -28.64 -33.87
N VAL A 5 10.91 -27.56 -34.64
CA VAL A 5 9.85 -26.81 -35.35
C VAL A 5 8.64 -26.49 -34.47
N LEU A 6 8.79 -25.41 -33.71
CA LEU A 6 7.99 -24.18 -33.82
C LEU A 6 6.55 -24.34 -34.38
N LYS A 7 5.55 -24.29 -33.50
CA LYS A 7 4.15 -23.92 -33.79
C LYS A 7 3.67 -23.07 -32.61
N ILE A 8 3.86 -21.75 -32.60
CA ILE A 8 2.94 -20.73 -33.13
C ILE A 8 1.47 -21.14 -32.97
N SER A 9 0.86 -20.71 -31.86
CA SER A 9 -0.58 -20.47 -31.76
C SER A 9 -0.75 -19.11 -31.09
N LEU A 10 -0.59 -18.08 -31.92
CA LEU A 10 -0.79 -16.68 -31.59
C LEU A 10 -2.25 -16.36 -31.93
N SER A 11 -3.17 -16.60 -30.99
CA SER A 11 -4.58 -16.27 -31.16
C SER A 11 -4.76 -14.75 -31.06
N PHE A 12 -4.67 -14.10 -32.23
CA PHE A 12 -5.21 -12.76 -32.48
C PHE A 12 -6.73 -12.77 -32.25
N LEU A 13 -7.20 -12.23 -31.12
CA LEU A 13 -8.61 -11.87 -30.95
C LEU A 13 -8.77 -10.35 -31.12
N THR A 14 -8.87 -9.99 -32.40
CA THR A 14 -9.68 -8.92 -33.01
C THR A 14 -10.18 -7.78 -32.10
N LEU A 15 -9.58 -6.61 -32.33
CA LEU A 15 -10.14 -5.27 -32.11
C LEU A 15 -11.56 -5.17 -32.71
N SER A 16 -12.52 -4.66 -31.93
CA SER A 16 -13.73 -4.02 -32.46
C SER A 16 -13.59 -2.51 -32.30
N SER A 17 -13.33 -1.83 -33.41
CA SER A 17 -13.49 -0.39 -33.56
C SER A 17 -14.98 -0.06 -33.73
N VAL A 18 -15.49 0.87 -32.93
CA VAL A 18 -16.76 1.57 -33.20
C VAL A 18 -16.40 3.00 -33.59
N ALA A 19 -16.76 3.38 -34.81
CA ALA A 19 -16.69 4.76 -35.30
C ALA A 19 -17.89 5.05 -36.21
N VAL A 20 -18.28 6.34 -36.23
CA VAL A 20 -19.17 7.06 -37.17
C VAL A 20 -20.68 6.97 -36.82
N ALA A 21 -21.49 8.03 -36.75
CA ALA A 21 -21.55 9.40 -37.32
C ALA A 21 -22.09 10.39 -36.25
N ASN A 22 -21.81 11.69 -36.12
CA ASN A 22 -21.56 12.85 -37.00
C ASN A 22 -22.65 13.20 -38.02
N GLU A 23 -23.63 13.99 -37.58
CA GLU A 23 -24.28 15.03 -38.39
C GLU A 23 -24.30 16.35 -37.59
N ALA A 24 -23.84 17.41 -38.25
CA ALA A 24 -23.99 18.83 -37.90
C ALA A 24 -25.23 19.41 -38.64
N PRO A 25 -25.54 20.73 -38.72
CA PRO A 25 -24.95 21.93 -38.08
C PRO A 25 -25.98 22.98 -37.57
N ALA A 26 -25.52 24.01 -36.86
CA ALA A 26 -25.97 25.44 -36.86
C ALA A 26 -25.42 26.11 -35.56
N ALA A 27 -24.49 27.07 -35.62
CA ALA A 27 -24.75 28.53 -35.72
C ALA A 27 -25.93 28.95 -34.82
N GLU A 28 -25.82 29.84 -33.82
CA GLU A 28 -25.29 31.19 -33.87
C GLU A 28 -25.34 31.81 -32.44
N HIS A 29 -24.66 32.94 -32.27
CA HIS A 29 -24.60 33.79 -31.08
C HIS A 29 -25.93 34.16 -30.40
N GLY A 30 -25.89 34.41 -29.08
CA GLY A 30 -26.93 35.17 -28.39
C GLY A 30 -26.75 35.25 -26.88
N GLU A 31 -26.24 36.40 -26.41
CA GLU A 31 -26.35 37.04 -25.09
C GLU A 31 -27.08 36.35 -23.92
N ALA A 32 -26.41 36.37 -22.75
CA ALA A 32 -27.03 36.41 -21.41
C ALA A 32 -27.88 37.70 -21.24
N PRO A 33 -28.81 37.86 -20.24
CA PRO A 33 -28.66 37.39 -18.85
C PRO A 33 -29.95 37.15 -18.00
N LYS A 34 -29.75 36.63 -16.77
CA LYS A 34 -30.63 36.67 -15.55
C LYS A 34 -31.98 35.92 -15.67
N GLU A 35 -32.60 35.32 -14.65
CA GLU A 35 -32.64 35.58 -13.22
C GLU A 35 -33.24 34.35 -12.49
N GLY A 36 -33.16 34.34 -11.16
CA GLY A 36 -33.33 33.18 -10.29
C GLY A 36 -34.64 32.38 -10.37
N ALA A 37 -34.50 31.08 -10.14
CA ALA A 37 -35.54 30.27 -9.50
C ALA A 37 -34.87 29.29 -8.53
N LYS A 38 -34.83 29.70 -7.27
CA LYS A 38 -34.46 28.93 -6.08
C LYS A 38 -35.49 27.80 -5.90
N ALA A 39 -35.20 26.62 -6.42
CA ALA A 39 -35.89 25.39 -6.05
C ALA A 39 -35.10 24.73 -4.90
N GLU A 40 -35.50 25.04 -3.66
CA GLU A 40 -35.18 24.25 -2.48
C GLU A 40 -35.70 22.82 -2.71
N ALA A 41 -34.80 21.94 -3.15
CA ALA A 41 -35.03 20.52 -3.09
C ALA A 41 -35.12 20.13 -1.60
N PRO A 42 -36.14 19.35 -1.20
CA PRO A 42 -36.33 18.97 0.19
C PRO A 42 -35.09 18.22 0.71
N PRO A 43 -34.78 18.33 2.02
CA PRO A 43 -33.69 17.57 2.60
C PRO A 43 -34.01 16.09 2.40
N LYS A 44 -33.35 15.46 1.44
CA LYS A 44 -33.22 14.01 1.46
C LYS A 44 -32.47 13.72 2.75
N GLU A 45 -33.24 13.39 3.79
CA GLU A 45 -32.76 12.64 4.93
C GLU A 45 -31.95 11.48 4.35
N ILE A 46 -30.64 11.64 4.36
CA ILE A 46 -29.70 10.55 4.18
C ILE A 46 -29.91 9.74 5.46
N LYS A 47 -30.92 8.86 5.42
CA LYS A 47 -30.91 7.68 6.28
C LYS A 47 -29.56 7.08 6.01
N SER A 48 -28.68 7.23 6.99
CA SER A 48 -27.42 6.53 7.10
C SER A 48 -27.75 5.06 6.89
N SER A 49 -27.70 4.61 5.65
CA SER A 49 -27.71 3.20 5.33
C SER A 49 -26.51 2.70 6.10
N GLU A 50 -26.78 2.04 7.22
CA GLU A 50 -25.80 1.33 8.01
C GLU A 50 -24.87 0.67 7.01
N ASP A 51 -23.61 1.11 6.94
CA ASP A 51 -22.71 0.75 5.84
C ASP A 51 -22.74 -0.78 5.72
N SER A 52 -23.45 -1.26 4.70
CA SER A 52 -23.67 -2.68 4.49
C SER A 52 -22.29 -3.32 4.36
N TYR A 53 -22.12 -4.55 4.83
CA TYR A 53 -20.85 -5.26 4.77
C TYR A 53 -20.17 -5.12 3.39
N ALA A 54 -20.96 -5.24 2.31
CA ALA A 54 -20.48 -5.07 0.94
C ALA A 54 -19.92 -3.66 0.65
N VAL A 55 -20.53 -2.61 1.20
CA VAL A 55 -20.09 -1.22 1.04
C VAL A 55 -18.77 -1.00 1.77
N VAL A 56 -18.66 -1.47 3.02
CA VAL A 56 -17.42 -1.35 3.80
C VAL A 56 -16.29 -2.15 3.13
N GLN A 57 -16.57 -3.37 2.66
CA GLN A 57 -15.62 -4.20 1.94
C GLN A 57 -15.13 -3.53 0.66
N ALA A 58 -16.04 -2.98 -0.15
CA ALA A 58 -15.68 -2.25 -1.36
C ALA A 58 -14.82 -1.01 -1.05
N ARG A 59 -15.10 -0.29 0.05
CA ARG A 59 -14.25 0.83 0.50
C ARG A 59 -12.85 0.37 0.90
N VAL A 60 -12.72 -0.74 1.62
CA VAL A 60 -11.41 -1.32 1.99
C VAL A 60 -10.61 -1.69 0.74
N GLN A 61 -11.22 -2.37 -0.23
CA GLN A 61 -10.56 -2.71 -1.50
C GLN A 61 -10.16 -1.46 -2.30
N ALA A 62 -11.02 -0.44 -2.34
CA ALA A 62 -10.71 0.82 -3.01
C ALA A 62 -9.54 1.55 -2.34
N LEU A 63 -9.48 1.56 -1.01
CA LEU A 63 -8.37 2.15 -0.25
C LEU A 63 -7.07 1.37 -0.48
N GLU A 64 -7.12 0.04 -0.50
CA GLU A 64 -5.96 -0.79 -0.83
C GLU A 64 -5.42 -0.50 -2.23
N ALA A 65 -6.30 -0.42 -3.22
CA ALA A 65 -5.93 -0.05 -4.59
C ALA A 65 -5.29 1.34 -4.66
N LYS A 66 -5.82 2.32 -3.91
CA LYS A 66 -5.25 3.67 -3.80
C LYS A 66 -3.86 3.66 -3.17
N VAL A 67 -3.65 2.90 -2.09
CA VAL A 67 -2.34 2.76 -1.43
C VAL A 67 -1.32 2.17 -2.41
N ARG A 68 -1.66 1.06 -3.09
CA ARG A 68 -0.78 0.45 -4.10
C ARG A 68 -0.47 1.39 -5.27
N SER A 69 -1.47 2.15 -5.72
CA SER A 69 -1.29 3.16 -6.78
C SER A 69 -0.32 4.26 -6.34
N ALA A 70 -0.51 4.82 -5.13
CA ALA A 70 0.36 5.86 -4.59
C ALA A 70 1.80 5.35 -4.38
N GLU A 71 1.97 4.12 -3.89
CA GLU A 71 3.30 3.50 -3.78
C GLU A 71 3.98 3.38 -5.14
N THR A 72 3.26 2.92 -6.16
CA THR A 72 3.78 2.79 -7.53
C THR A 72 4.15 4.14 -8.12
N GLU A 73 3.37 5.17 -7.85
CA GLU A 73 3.66 6.54 -8.29
C GLU A 73 4.90 7.11 -7.61
N ILE A 74 5.05 6.92 -6.30
CA ILE A 74 6.27 7.30 -5.57
C ILE A 74 7.48 6.57 -6.13
N GLN A 75 7.37 5.27 -6.46
CA GLN A 75 8.46 4.52 -7.09
C GLN A 75 8.85 5.10 -8.45
N LYS A 76 7.87 5.49 -9.29
CA LYS A 76 8.13 6.16 -10.57
C LYS A 76 8.86 7.49 -10.36
N LEU A 77 8.42 8.31 -9.41
CA LEU A 77 9.08 9.57 -9.07
C LEU A 77 10.51 9.37 -8.56
N ILE A 78 10.77 8.32 -7.77
CA ILE A 78 12.14 7.96 -7.35
C ILE A 78 13.00 7.63 -8.57
N THR A 79 12.48 6.86 -9.53
CA THR A 79 13.23 6.57 -10.76
C THR A 79 13.46 7.81 -11.63
N GLU A 80 12.49 8.72 -11.74
CA GLU A 80 12.63 9.99 -12.46
C GLU A 80 13.68 10.89 -11.78
N LYS A 81 13.67 10.97 -10.44
CA LYS A 81 14.67 11.69 -9.64
C LYS A 81 16.08 11.16 -9.89
N GLN A 82 16.26 9.85 -10.02
CA GLN A 82 17.58 9.24 -10.27
C GLN A 82 18.10 9.49 -11.69
N GLN A 83 17.21 9.65 -12.67
CA GLN A 83 17.57 9.87 -14.07
C GLN A 83 17.78 11.35 -14.41
N THR A 84 17.10 12.23 -13.69
CA THR A 84 17.12 13.67 -13.94
C THR A 84 18.39 14.31 -13.40
N LYS A 85 19.04 15.15 -14.22
CA LYS A 85 20.25 15.92 -13.83
C LYS A 85 19.95 17.37 -13.47
N ASP A 86 18.74 17.85 -13.79
CA ASP A 86 18.30 19.21 -13.49
C ASP A 86 17.85 19.35 -12.02
N SER A 87 18.50 20.26 -11.30
CA SER A 87 18.23 20.51 -9.89
C SER A 87 16.84 21.10 -9.64
N ALA A 88 16.28 21.90 -10.57
CA ALA A 88 14.96 22.49 -10.39
C ALA A 88 13.88 21.40 -10.46
N ARG A 89 13.96 20.55 -11.47
CA ARG A 89 13.09 19.40 -11.67
C ARG A 89 13.16 18.40 -10.51
N VAL A 90 14.35 18.15 -9.96
CA VAL A 90 14.53 17.29 -8.78
C VAL A 90 13.77 17.85 -7.56
N ALA A 91 13.80 19.17 -7.34
CA ALA A 91 13.07 19.79 -6.23
C ALA A 91 11.55 19.64 -6.38
N GLU A 92 11.02 19.78 -7.61
CA GLU A 92 9.60 19.53 -7.91
C GLU A 92 9.20 18.09 -7.59
N ILE A 93 10.00 17.11 -8.05
CA ILE A 93 9.78 15.69 -7.81
C ILE A 93 9.77 15.39 -6.30
N ILE A 94 10.71 15.95 -5.54
CA ILE A 94 10.75 15.79 -4.08
C ILE A 94 9.48 16.33 -3.42
N ASN A 95 8.97 17.48 -3.87
CA ASN A 95 7.73 18.04 -3.33
C ASN A 95 6.51 17.16 -3.67
N GLN A 96 6.44 16.64 -4.89
CA GLN A 96 5.38 15.70 -5.30
C GLN A 96 5.44 14.41 -4.46
N MET A 97 6.63 13.86 -4.24
CA MET A 97 6.84 12.68 -3.39
C MET A 97 6.37 12.93 -1.94
N LYS A 98 6.64 14.10 -1.37
CA LYS A 98 6.17 14.46 -0.02
C LYS A 98 4.66 14.54 0.06
N THR A 99 4.02 15.15 -0.94
CA THR A 99 2.55 15.25 -1.01
C THR A 99 1.92 13.87 -1.12
N LEU A 100 2.39 13.04 -2.05
CA LEU A 100 1.89 11.67 -2.22
C LEU A 100 2.11 10.81 -0.97
N HIS A 101 3.24 10.97 -0.27
CA HIS A 101 3.50 10.24 0.97
C HIS A 101 2.56 10.65 2.11
N LYS A 102 2.19 11.94 2.18
CA LYS A 102 1.18 12.43 3.13
C LYS A 102 -0.21 11.84 2.82
N ASP A 103 -0.56 11.78 1.53
CA ASP A 103 -1.84 11.20 1.10
C ASP A 103 -1.88 9.69 1.33
N LEU A 104 -0.77 8.98 1.06
CA LEU A 104 -0.60 7.57 1.38
C LEU A 104 -0.82 7.30 2.88
N ASN A 105 -0.19 8.10 3.75
CA ASN A 105 -0.41 7.99 5.21
C ASN A 105 -1.88 8.19 5.60
N THR A 106 -2.59 9.09 4.92
CA THR A 106 -4.01 9.34 5.17
C THR A 106 -4.85 8.15 4.73
N ASN A 107 -4.62 7.65 3.52
CA ASN A 107 -5.31 6.47 2.98
C ASN A 107 -5.08 5.21 3.84
N VAL A 108 -3.88 5.01 4.39
CA VAL A 108 -3.59 3.87 5.27
C VAL A 108 -4.31 3.99 6.61
N LYS A 109 -4.39 5.20 7.19
CA LYS A 109 -5.18 5.41 8.42
C LYS A 109 -6.67 5.13 8.18
N GLU A 110 -7.21 5.59 7.06
CA GLU A 110 -8.60 5.30 6.68
C GLU A 110 -8.81 3.81 6.44
N TYR A 111 -7.86 3.13 5.78
CA TYR A 111 -7.88 1.69 5.58
C TYR A 111 -7.92 0.94 6.91
N ASP A 112 -7.06 1.31 7.86
CA ASP A 112 -7.02 0.70 9.19
C ASP A 112 -8.34 0.89 9.95
N GLN A 113 -8.97 2.06 9.83
CA GLN A 113 -10.29 2.33 10.43
C GLN A 113 -11.39 1.46 9.80
N GLN A 114 -11.49 1.42 8.47
CA GLN A 114 -12.51 0.62 7.77
C GLN A 114 -12.30 -0.88 8.01
N ARG A 115 -11.04 -1.33 8.07
CA ARG A 115 -10.66 -2.70 8.43
C ARG A 115 -11.06 -3.03 9.87
N ALA A 116 -10.87 -2.11 10.82
CA ALA A 116 -11.33 -2.29 12.19
C ALA A 116 -12.87 -2.43 12.24
N LEU A 117 -13.60 -1.62 11.48
CA LEU A 117 -15.06 -1.73 11.36
C LEU A 117 -15.48 -3.12 10.86
N LEU A 118 -14.85 -3.66 9.80
CA LEU A 118 -15.13 -5.01 9.32
C LEU A 118 -14.86 -6.07 10.40
N LYS A 119 -13.73 -5.95 11.10
CA LYS A 119 -13.31 -6.91 12.13
C LYS A 119 -14.29 -6.97 13.31
N TYR A 120 -14.77 -5.82 13.79
CA TYR A 120 -15.59 -5.75 15.00
C TYR A 120 -17.10 -5.75 14.74
N ARG A 121 -17.57 -5.15 13.64
CA ARG A 121 -19.01 -5.06 13.32
C ARG A 121 -19.54 -6.30 12.63
N TYR A 122 -18.71 -6.99 11.84
CA TYR A 122 -19.12 -8.14 11.04
C TYR A 122 -18.21 -9.38 11.25
N PRO A 123 -18.09 -9.89 12.50
CA PRO A 123 -17.19 -11.01 12.79
C PRO A 123 -17.58 -12.30 12.04
N GLU A 124 -18.88 -12.55 11.86
CA GLU A 124 -19.40 -13.77 11.21
C GLU A 124 -18.99 -13.89 9.74
N LYS A 125 -18.93 -12.78 9.01
CA LYS A 125 -18.59 -12.76 7.58
C LYS A 125 -17.12 -13.07 7.31
N GLY A 126 -16.25 -12.88 8.30
CA GLY A 126 -14.84 -13.20 8.22
C GLY A 126 -14.47 -14.60 8.69
N GLN A 127 -15.42 -15.52 8.93
CA GLN A 127 -15.09 -16.91 9.27
C GLN A 127 -14.91 -17.79 8.02
N THR A 128 -15.50 -17.40 6.89
CA THR A 128 -15.53 -18.20 5.66
C THR A 128 -14.27 -18.04 4.81
N GLU A 129 -13.57 -16.92 4.96
CA GLU A 129 -12.31 -16.59 4.30
C GLU A 129 -11.25 -16.44 5.40
N LYS A 130 -10.10 -17.11 5.29
CA LYS A 130 -9.02 -16.99 6.29
C LYS A 130 -8.70 -15.50 6.46
N ARG A 131 -8.86 -15.00 7.68
CA ARG A 131 -8.69 -13.58 8.04
C ARG A 131 -7.23 -13.13 7.88
N GLU A 132 -6.78 -12.91 6.65
CA GLU A 132 -5.48 -12.29 6.37
C GLU A 132 -5.66 -10.77 6.40
N TYR A 133 -5.98 -10.28 7.58
CA TYR A 133 -5.99 -8.87 7.87
C TYR A 133 -4.53 -8.45 8.13
N GLU A 134 -3.70 -8.36 7.11
CA GLU A 134 -2.38 -7.76 7.28
C GLU A 134 -2.52 -6.24 7.44
N ARG A 135 -1.77 -5.70 8.39
CA ARG A 135 -1.64 -4.25 8.53
C ARG A 135 -0.64 -3.80 7.48
N ILE A 136 -1.01 -2.80 6.68
CA ILE A 136 -0.10 -2.20 5.74
C ILE A 136 0.77 -1.20 6.52
N GLU A 137 2.06 -1.50 6.64
CA GLU A 137 3.02 -0.58 7.24
C GLU A 137 3.49 0.43 6.19
N VAL A 138 3.36 1.72 6.51
CA VAL A 138 3.85 2.78 5.64
C VAL A 138 5.36 2.84 5.72
N LYS A 139 6.02 2.49 4.62
CA LYS A 139 7.47 2.65 4.46
C LYS A 139 7.85 4.13 4.39
N SER A 140 9.02 4.47 4.91
CA SER A 140 9.55 5.82 4.75
C SER A 140 10.01 6.05 3.30
N ILE A 141 10.04 7.32 2.87
CA ILE A 141 10.54 7.67 1.52
C ILE A 141 11.98 7.18 1.34
N GLU A 142 12.82 7.37 2.35
CA GLU A 142 14.22 6.93 2.34
C GLU A 142 14.33 5.40 2.23
N GLU A 143 13.45 4.66 2.90
CA GLU A 143 13.42 3.21 2.80
C GLU A 143 12.99 2.75 1.40
N MET A 144 11.98 3.41 0.80
CA MET A 144 11.57 3.15 -0.58
C MET A 144 12.69 3.43 -1.58
N GLU A 145 13.43 4.53 -1.40
CA GLU A 145 14.61 4.86 -2.21
C GLU A 145 15.72 3.81 -2.05
N THR A 146 15.98 3.38 -0.82
CA THR A 146 16.99 2.35 -0.51
C THR A 146 16.63 0.99 -1.09
N GLN A 147 15.33 0.65 -1.15
CA GLN A 147 14.84 -0.58 -1.79
C GLN A 147 15.08 -0.58 -3.30
N LEU A 148 14.94 0.58 -3.95
CA LEU A 148 15.16 0.75 -5.39
C LEU A 148 16.63 1.00 -5.77
N SER A 149 17.47 1.38 -4.81
CA SER A 149 18.89 1.67 -5.07
C SER A 149 19.66 0.43 -5.52
N LEU A 150 20.45 0.59 -6.59
CA LEU A 150 21.33 -0.45 -7.14
C LEU A 150 22.35 -0.95 -6.09
N GLY A 151 22.78 -0.09 -5.17
CA GLY A 151 23.72 -0.49 -4.11
C GLY A 151 23.15 -1.59 -3.21
N ASN A 152 21.84 -1.56 -2.94
CA ASN A 152 21.18 -2.55 -2.11
C ASN A 152 21.02 -3.90 -2.85
N SER A 153 20.73 -3.88 -4.15
CA SER A 153 20.64 -5.11 -4.96
C SER A 153 22.00 -5.78 -5.10
N VAL A 154 23.08 -5.00 -5.27
CA VAL A 154 24.46 -5.51 -5.27
C VAL A 154 24.81 -6.13 -3.92
N LYS A 155 24.53 -5.44 -2.81
CA LYS A 155 24.79 -5.95 -1.45
C LYS A 155 24.05 -7.28 -1.18
N LYS A 156 22.77 -7.36 -1.54
CA LYS A 156 21.97 -8.60 -1.40
C LYS A 156 22.54 -9.74 -2.26
N THR A 157 22.99 -9.43 -3.47
CA THR A 157 23.62 -10.41 -4.36
C THR A 157 24.95 -10.91 -3.78
N LEU A 158 25.81 -10.00 -3.31
CA LEU A 158 27.06 -10.35 -2.64
C LEU A 158 26.82 -11.20 -1.39
N GLN A 159 25.79 -10.88 -0.59
CA GLN A 159 25.43 -11.67 0.58
C GLN A 159 25.00 -13.10 0.20
N LYS A 160 24.20 -13.26 -0.86
CA LYS A 160 23.82 -14.60 -1.37
C LYS A 160 25.03 -15.38 -1.86
N VAL A 161 25.94 -14.73 -2.61
CA VAL A 161 27.18 -15.33 -3.07
C VAL A 161 28.05 -15.78 -1.89
N ARG A 162 28.20 -14.93 -0.87
CA ARG A 162 28.89 -15.27 0.38
C ARG A 162 28.27 -16.50 1.05
N ILE A 163 26.95 -16.54 1.24
CA ILE A 163 26.27 -17.69 1.85
C ILE A 163 26.48 -18.98 1.04
N GLN A 164 26.50 -18.89 -0.30
CA GLN A 164 26.57 -20.05 -1.18
C GLN A 164 28.00 -20.55 -1.43
N TYR A 165 29.00 -19.67 -1.36
CA TYR A 165 30.38 -19.98 -1.76
C TYR A 165 31.43 -19.73 -0.67
N GLU A 166 31.18 -18.91 0.35
CA GLU A 166 32.03 -18.90 1.54
C GLU A 166 31.65 -20.10 2.39
N LYS A 167 32.48 -21.15 2.36
CA LYS A 167 32.48 -22.17 3.41
C LYS A 167 32.64 -21.45 4.75
N PRO A 168 31.89 -21.79 5.81
CA PRO A 168 32.16 -21.24 7.12
C PRO A 168 33.56 -21.68 7.53
N ASN A 169 34.55 -20.81 7.32
CA ASN A 169 35.87 -20.98 7.90
C ASN A 169 35.64 -20.95 9.41
N LYS A 170 35.82 -22.09 10.06
CA LYS A 170 35.67 -22.27 11.51
C LYS A 170 36.63 -21.41 12.37
N ASN A 171 37.34 -20.44 11.78
CA ASN A 171 38.46 -19.76 12.42
C ASN A 171 38.29 -18.25 12.59
N GLU A 172 37.07 -17.71 12.54
CA GLU A 172 36.81 -16.33 13.02
C GLU A 172 35.57 -16.27 13.91
N MET A 173 35.60 -17.04 15.01
CA MET A 173 35.00 -16.57 16.26
C MET A 173 36.00 -15.59 16.89
N GLY A 174 35.81 -14.30 16.59
CA GLY A 174 36.70 -13.23 17.01
C GLY A 174 36.00 -11.87 17.17
N HIS A 175 34.71 -11.86 17.52
CA HIS A 175 34.17 -10.78 18.33
C HIS A 175 33.09 -11.32 19.26
N THR A 176 33.54 -11.47 20.50
CA THR A 176 32.84 -11.79 21.72
C THR A 176 31.64 -10.86 21.96
N VAL A 177 30.44 -11.43 22.06
CA VAL A 177 29.49 -11.11 23.15
C VAL A 177 28.76 -12.41 23.51
N ALA A 178 29.45 -13.24 24.29
CA ALA A 178 28.84 -14.30 25.07
C ALA A 178 29.50 -14.27 26.45
N GLU A 179 29.07 -13.34 27.30
CA GLU A 179 29.30 -13.44 28.74
C GLU A 179 28.09 -14.11 29.41
N GLU A 180 28.29 -15.39 29.69
CA GLU A 180 28.08 -16.04 30.98
C GLU A 180 26.72 -15.92 31.71
N LYS A 181 25.93 -16.99 31.58
CA LYS A 181 25.08 -17.50 32.66
C LYS A 181 25.93 -17.93 33.86
N LYS A 182 25.83 -17.24 34.99
CA LYS A 182 26.04 -17.82 36.34
C LYS A 182 24.68 -18.07 37.00
N LYS A 183 24.39 -19.33 37.34
CA LYS A 183 23.50 -19.72 38.45
C LYS A 183 24.21 -19.28 39.74
N SER A 184 23.57 -18.71 40.77
CA SER A 184 22.51 -19.20 41.67
C SER A 184 22.15 -18.07 42.67
N PRO A 185 21.31 -18.23 43.74
CA PRO A 185 20.10 -19.04 43.97
C PRO A 185 18.86 -18.18 44.36
N GLU A 186 17.67 -18.79 44.25
CA GLU A 186 16.50 -18.72 45.15
C GLU A 186 16.34 -17.54 46.14
N SER A 187 15.35 -16.67 45.89
CA SER A 187 14.24 -16.40 46.84
C SER A 187 13.14 -15.57 46.16
N ALA A 188 11.92 -16.12 46.14
CA ALA A 188 10.72 -15.34 45.87
C ALA A 188 10.36 -14.50 47.13
N PRO A 189 9.45 -13.51 47.01
CA PRO A 189 8.05 -13.88 47.17
C PRO A 189 7.11 -13.28 46.13
N SER A 190 6.06 -14.07 45.92
CA SER A 190 4.90 -13.90 45.07
C SER A 190 4.02 -12.71 45.43
N ILE A 191 3.54 -12.02 44.39
CA ILE A 191 2.41 -11.09 44.45
C ILE A 191 1.11 -11.91 44.53
N VAL A 192 0.65 -12.16 45.74
CA VAL A 192 -0.77 -12.43 46.09
C VAL A 192 -0.97 -11.67 47.41
N ASP A 193 -1.90 -10.74 47.57
CA ASP A 193 -3.35 -10.95 47.65
C ASP A 193 -4.14 -9.64 47.52
N PRO A 194 -5.44 -9.69 47.14
CA PRO A 194 -6.34 -8.54 47.22
C PRO A 194 -6.64 -8.14 48.68
N VAL A 195 -6.60 -6.84 48.94
CA VAL A 195 -6.94 -6.25 50.24
C VAL A 195 -8.45 -6.39 50.50
N ILE A 196 -8.82 -7.31 51.40
CA ILE A 196 -10.18 -7.39 51.95
C ILE A 196 -10.30 -6.37 53.08
N LEU A 197 -11.07 -5.29 52.84
CA LEU A 197 -11.53 -4.38 53.88
C LEU A 197 -12.58 -5.08 54.75
N LYS A 198 -12.29 -5.29 56.03
CA LYS A 198 -13.33 -5.63 57.02
C LYS A 198 -14.00 -4.33 57.50
N LYS A 199 -15.34 -4.39 57.56
CA LYS A 199 -16.25 -3.37 58.08
C LYS A 199 -15.93 -2.96 59.51
#